data_AF-A0A815DQ49-F1
#
_entry.id   AF-A0A815DQ49-F1
#
_cell.length_a   1.000
_cell.length_b   1.000
_cell.length_c   1.000
_cell.angle_alpha   90.00
_cell.angle_beta   90.00
_cell.angle_gamma   90.00
#
_symmetry.space_group_name_H-M   'P 1'
#
loop_
_entity.id
_entity.type
_entity.pdbx_description
1 polymer ?
#
loop_
_entity_poly.entity_id
_entity_poly.type
_entity_poly.pdbx_seq_one_letter_code
_entity_poly.pdbx_strand_id
1 'polypeptide(L)'
;MGKILYCVLASIWCLLCQSEEVQQQCPEGFSCSKVMRRSGLRSNDDYELVLTLCPPGTFSGLGQDDCAPCESGYYSNTSGSASCTVCPAGHMCREADKVPSPCSLGTYSSCMGQICCSACPLGTYTPRLGSIECKNCPAGAQCPKSPKIVCGKITCKSQCFIVQFQ
;
A
#
# COMPACT_ATOMS: atom_id res chain seq x y z
N MET A 1 37.60 -20.37 3.99
CA MET A 1 38.44 -19.17 3.95
C MET A 1 38.78 -18.90 2.49
N GLY A 2 38.41 -17.74 1.94
CA GLY A 2 38.73 -17.35 0.57
C GLY A 2 37.59 -16.56 -0.07
N LYS A 3 37.64 -15.23 0.04
CA LYS A 3 36.76 -14.27 -0.65
C LYS A 3 37.39 -13.88 -2.00
N ILE A 4 36.59 -13.22 -2.86
CA ILE A 4 36.97 -12.27 -3.96
C ILE A 4 37.38 -12.99 -5.26
N LEU A 5 36.95 -12.69 -6.51
CA LEU A 5 36.28 -11.60 -7.25
C LEU A 5 35.81 -12.29 -8.57
N TYR A 6 34.65 -12.07 -9.16
CA TYR A 6 34.36 -11.07 -10.19
C TYR A 6 32.90 -11.27 -10.62
N CYS A 7 32.00 -10.43 -10.13
CA CYS A 7 30.67 -10.25 -10.74
C CYS A 7 30.56 -8.77 -11.08
N VAL A 8 31.34 -8.36 -12.07
CA VAL A 8 31.22 -7.04 -12.69
C VAL A 8 31.10 -7.31 -14.19
N LEU A 9 30.12 -6.65 -14.80
CA LEU A 9 29.80 -6.63 -16.23
C LEU A 9 28.80 -7.70 -16.69
N ALA A 10 27.56 -7.43 -16.32
CA ALA A 10 26.46 -7.16 -17.24
C ALA A 10 26.53 -7.77 -18.66
N SER A 11 25.40 -8.37 -19.00
CA SER A 11 24.83 -8.51 -20.34
C SER A 11 25.24 -9.77 -21.10
N ILE A 12 24.22 -10.54 -21.48
CA ILE A 12 24.21 -11.60 -22.51
C ILE A 12 24.40 -13.02 -21.95
N TRP A 13 23.24 -13.67 -21.74
CA TRP A 13 22.98 -15.12 -21.81
C TRP A 13 23.72 -16.08 -20.87
N CYS A 14 22.99 -16.64 -19.90
CA CYS A 14 23.14 -17.99 -19.34
C CYS A 14 21.83 -18.27 -18.59
N LEU A 15 20.84 -19.06 -19.06
CA LEU A 15 20.95 -20.40 -19.64
C LEU A 15 21.91 -21.25 -18.81
N LEU A 16 21.58 -21.40 -17.52
CA LEU A 16 21.88 -22.53 -16.62
C LEU A 16 21.49 -22.13 -15.20
N CYS A 17 20.21 -22.29 -14.86
CA CYS A 17 19.77 -22.32 -13.46
C CYS A 17 19.88 -23.77 -12.98
N GLN A 18 21.11 -24.24 -12.75
CA GLN A 18 21.39 -25.47 -12.02
C GLN A 18 22.57 -25.21 -11.08
N SER A 19 22.25 -24.73 -9.87
CA SER A 19 23.12 -24.85 -8.70
C SER A 19 22.25 -24.93 -7.44
N GLU A 20 22.39 -26.05 -6.75
CA GLU A 20 21.56 -26.61 -5.69
C GLU A 20 21.69 -25.86 -4.35
N GLU A 21 20.90 -24.80 -4.17
CA GLU A 21 20.33 -24.33 -2.89
C GLU A 21 19.40 -23.12 -3.15
N VAL A 22 18.44 -23.27 -4.06
CA VAL A 22 17.37 -22.27 -4.19
C VAL A 22 16.45 -22.45 -3.00
N GLN A 23 16.67 -21.69 -1.92
CA GLN A 23 15.61 -21.47 -0.94
C GLN A 23 14.39 -21.02 -1.74
N GLN A 24 13.34 -21.84 -1.71
CA GLN A 24 12.16 -21.78 -2.55
C GLN A 24 11.28 -20.61 -2.09
N GLN A 25 11.81 -19.40 -2.21
CA GLN A 25 11.26 -18.18 -1.66
C GLN A 25 10.31 -17.57 -2.70
N CYS A 26 9.07 -17.30 -2.30
CA CYS A 26 8.12 -16.63 -3.16
C CYS A 26 8.62 -15.23 -3.55
N PRO A 27 8.61 -14.89 -4.84
CA PRO A 27 9.01 -13.58 -5.31
C PRO A 27 8.04 -12.52 -4.78
N GLU A 28 8.56 -11.34 -4.51
CA GLU A 28 7.76 -10.21 -4.02
C GLU A 28 6.62 -9.86 -4.99
N GLY A 29 5.46 -9.51 -4.44
CA GLY A 29 4.25 -9.21 -5.20
C GLY A 29 3.46 -10.44 -5.68
N PHE A 30 3.92 -11.66 -5.38
CA PHE A 30 3.21 -12.88 -5.76
C PHE A 30 2.81 -13.70 -4.53
N SER A 31 1.65 -14.37 -4.63
CA SER A 31 1.30 -15.50 -3.78
C SER A 31 1.66 -16.81 -4.50
N CYS A 32 2.11 -17.77 -3.71
CA CYS A 32 2.50 -19.09 -4.16
C CYS A 32 1.46 -20.12 -3.72
N SER A 33 0.75 -20.69 -4.68
CA SER A 33 -0.15 -21.82 -4.41
C SER A 33 0.47 -23.12 -4.90
N LYS A 34 0.57 -24.12 -4.01
CA LYS A 34 0.92 -25.49 -4.38
C LYS A 34 -0.31 -26.16 -4.98
N VAL A 35 -0.30 -26.41 -6.28
CA VAL A 35 -1.35 -27.18 -6.97
C VAL A 35 -0.82 -28.56 -7.31
N MET A 36 -1.60 -29.61 -6.98
CA MET A 36 -1.24 -30.98 -7.34
C MET A 36 -1.35 -31.19 -8.84
N ARG A 37 -0.33 -31.77 -9.47
CA ARG A 37 -0.41 -32.17 -10.87
C ARG A 37 -1.30 -33.41 -11.04
N ARG A 38 -2.10 -33.46 -12.11
CA ARG A 38 -2.82 -34.68 -12.58
C ARG A 38 -1.88 -35.69 -13.24
N SER A 39 -0.65 -35.82 -12.77
CA SER A 39 0.26 -36.84 -13.24
C SER A 39 -0.24 -38.17 -12.70
N GLY A 40 -0.68 -39.10 -13.54
CA GLY A 40 -1.09 -40.46 -13.16
C GLY A 40 0.06 -41.34 -12.64
N LEU A 41 1.10 -40.74 -12.05
CA LEU A 41 2.28 -41.38 -11.49
C LEU A 41 2.25 -41.20 -9.97
N ARG A 42 2.38 -42.32 -9.25
CA ARG A 42 2.31 -42.41 -7.78
C ARG A 42 3.59 -41.86 -7.13
N SER A 43 3.78 -40.54 -7.11
CA SER A 43 4.71 -39.88 -6.19
C SER A 43 3.96 -38.80 -5.41
N ASN A 44 4.15 -38.76 -4.08
CA ASN A 44 3.44 -37.84 -3.18
C ASN A 44 4.03 -36.42 -3.18
N ASP A 45 4.91 -36.08 -4.13
CA ASP A 45 5.78 -34.89 -4.08
C ASP A 45 5.70 -34.02 -5.36
N ASP A 46 4.76 -34.28 -6.28
CA ASP A 46 4.62 -33.55 -7.55
C ASP A 46 3.66 -32.34 -7.43
N TYR A 47 4.08 -31.31 -6.68
CA TYR A 47 3.37 -30.02 -6.66
C TYR A 47 3.91 -29.06 -7.73
N GLU A 48 3.01 -28.36 -8.41
CA GLU A 48 3.34 -27.21 -9.24
C GLU A 48 3.16 -25.94 -8.42
N LEU A 49 4.17 -25.07 -8.45
CA LEU A 49 4.11 -23.77 -7.80
C LEU A 49 3.46 -22.78 -8.78
N VAL A 50 2.22 -22.39 -8.51
CA VAL A 50 1.54 -21.36 -9.29
C VAL A 50 1.74 -20.02 -8.62
N LEU A 51 2.33 -19.09 -9.38
CA LEU A 51 2.54 -17.71 -8.99
C LEU A 51 1.34 -16.87 -9.44
N THR A 52 0.65 -16.26 -8.48
CA THR A 52 -0.45 -15.34 -8.75
C THR A 52 -0.09 -13.95 -8.26
N LEU A 53 -0.32 -12.93 -9.10
CA LEU A 53 -0.11 -11.54 -8.70
C LEU A 53 -1.03 -11.19 -7.54
N CYS A 54 -0.48 -10.54 -6.51
CA CYS A 54 -1.30 -10.02 -5.43
C CYS A 54 -2.32 -9.01 -5.97
N PRO A 55 -3.62 -9.14 -5.66
CA PRO A 55 -4.62 -8.19 -6.12
C PRO A 55 -4.41 -6.80 -5.46
N PRO A 56 -4.94 -5.73 -6.07
CA PRO A 56 -4.97 -4.41 -5.43
C PRO A 56 -5.52 -4.46 -4.01
N GLY A 57 -4.93 -3.67 -3.11
CA GLY A 57 -5.23 -3.65 -1.68
C GLY A 57 -4.47 -4.71 -0.88
N THR A 58 -3.62 -5.50 -1.54
CA THR A 58 -2.76 -6.50 -0.90
C THR A 58 -1.31 -6.38 -1.37
N PHE A 59 -0.39 -6.93 -0.58
CA PHE A 59 1.03 -6.98 -0.87
C PHE A 59 1.64 -8.32 -0.44
N SER A 60 2.77 -8.68 -1.02
CA SER A 60 3.57 -9.83 -0.58
C SER A 60 5.05 -9.46 -0.64
N GLY A 61 5.75 -9.55 0.49
CA GLY A 61 7.20 -9.35 0.54
C GLY A 61 7.97 -10.62 0.20
N LEU A 62 9.29 -10.53 0.09
CA LEU A 62 10.15 -11.70 -0.15
C LEU A 62 9.91 -12.77 0.93
N GLY A 63 9.51 -13.97 0.51
CA GLY A 63 9.27 -15.10 1.42
C GLY A 63 7.87 -15.20 2.01
N GLN A 64 6.94 -14.38 1.54
CA GLN A 64 5.53 -14.56 1.88
C GLN A 64 4.87 -15.45 0.82
N ASP A 65 4.22 -16.51 1.29
CA ASP A 65 3.50 -17.44 0.42
C ASP A 65 2.13 -16.90 0.01
N ASP A 66 1.59 -15.93 0.75
CA ASP A 66 0.27 -15.35 0.58
C ASP A 66 0.31 -13.82 0.54
N CYS A 67 -0.69 -13.23 -0.10
CA CYS A 67 -0.87 -11.78 -0.16
C CYS A 67 -1.53 -11.27 1.12
N ALA A 68 -0.82 -10.43 1.86
CA ALA A 68 -1.34 -9.75 3.05
C ALA A 68 -2.11 -8.48 2.67
N PRO A 69 -3.23 -8.14 3.34
CA PRO A 69 -3.94 -6.89 3.10
C PRO A 69 -3.13 -5.69 3.58
N CYS A 70 -3.27 -4.55 2.90
CA CYS A 70 -2.68 -3.30 3.38
C CYS A 70 -3.30 -2.88 4.70
N GLU A 71 -2.46 -2.43 5.64
CA GLU A 71 -2.93 -1.85 6.89
C GLU A 71 -3.73 -0.56 6.66
N SER A 72 -4.57 -0.19 7.63
CA SER A 72 -5.34 1.04 7.56
C SER A 72 -4.42 2.25 7.42
N GLY A 73 -4.71 3.10 6.43
CA GLY A 73 -3.83 4.23 6.08
C GLY A 73 -2.78 3.89 5.03
N TYR A 74 -2.73 2.64 4.56
CA TYR A 74 -1.93 2.24 3.41
C TYR A 74 -2.82 1.74 2.28
N TYR A 75 -2.30 1.80 1.06
CA TYR A 75 -3.02 1.38 -0.14
C TYR A 75 -2.06 0.75 -1.15
N SER A 76 -2.63 -0.05 -2.04
CA SER A 76 -1.98 -0.59 -3.23
C SER A 76 -3.01 -0.61 -4.36
N ASN A 77 -2.83 0.23 -5.36
CA ASN A 77 -3.75 0.32 -6.50
C ASN A 77 -3.34 -0.58 -7.67
N THR A 78 -2.18 -1.24 -7.58
CA THR A 78 -1.63 -2.09 -8.65
C THR A 78 -1.48 -3.51 -8.16
N SER A 79 -1.80 -4.47 -9.03
CA SER A 79 -1.51 -5.87 -8.78
C SER A 79 0.00 -6.11 -8.71
N GLY A 80 0.44 -7.10 -7.93
CA GLY A 80 1.86 -7.44 -7.86
C GLY A 80 2.67 -6.56 -6.91
N SER A 81 2.02 -5.92 -5.93
CA SER A 81 2.71 -5.00 -5.03
C SER A 81 3.57 -5.73 -4.01
N ALA A 82 4.85 -5.38 -3.93
CA ALA A 82 5.77 -5.90 -2.91
C ALA A 82 5.53 -5.28 -1.52
N SER A 83 4.96 -4.08 -1.48
CA SER A 83 4.62 -3.35 -0.26
C SER A 83 3.45 -2.41 -0.51
N CYS A 84 2.77 -2.01 0.58
CA CYS A 84 1.72 -0.99 0.50
C CYS A 84 2.30 0.41 0.64
N THR A 85 1.71 1.34 -0.10
CA THR A 85 2.09 2.77 -0.07
C THR A 85 1.28 3.49 0.99
N VAL A 86 1.91 4.37 1.77
CA VAL A 86 1.21 5.18 2.76
C VAL A 86 0.27 6.19 2.08
N CYS A 87 -0.92 6.39 2.64
CA CYS A 87 -1.84 7.40 2.16
C CYS A 87 -1.21 8.79 2.27
N PRO A 88 -1.07 9.56 1.17
CA PRO A 88 -0.42 10.85 1.23
C PRO A 88 -1.28 11.86 2.01
N ALA A 89 -0.62 12.84 2.65
CA ALA A 89 -1.33 13.96 3.26
C ALA A 89 -2.19 14.69 2.23
N GLY A 90 -3.30 15.27 2.69
CA GLY A 90 -4.30 15.91 1.84
C GLY A 90 -5.20 14.90 1.12
N HIS A 91 -4.96 13.59 1.24
CA HIS A 91 -5.81 12.57 0.65
C HIS A 91 -6.46 11.70 1.73
N MET A 92 -7.49 10.97 1.31
CA MET A 92 -8.14 9.92 2.07
C MET A 92 -8.01 8.58 1.36
N CYS A 93 -7.69 7.54 2.12
CA CYS A 93 -7.62 6.16 1.65
C CYS A 93 -8.69 5.34 2.37
N ARG A 94 -9.93 5.43 1.88
CA ARG A 94 -11.06 4.66 2.42
C ARG A 94 -10.95 3.17 2.06
N GLU A 95 -10.46 2.92 0.86
CA GLU A 95 -10.32 1.61 0.25
C GLU A 95 -8.83 1.39 -0.05
N ALA A 96 -8.26 0.29 0.45
CA ALA A 96 -6.86 -0.03 0.26
C ALA A 96 -6.51 -0.38 -1.19
N ASP A 97 -7.49 -0.79 -1.99
CA ASP A 97 -7.34 -1.19 -3.39
C ASP A 97 -7.47 -0.03 -4.38
N LYS A 98 -7.77 1.18 -3.90
CA LYS A 98 -8.02 2.35 -4.74
C LYS A 98 -6.92 3.39 -4.62
N VAL A 99 -6.85 4.23 -5.65
CA VAL A 99 -6.03 5.45 -5.61
C VAL A 99 -6.59 6.39 -4.53
N PRO A 100 -5.72 7.00 -3.70
CA PRO A 100 -6.14 7.97 -2.68
C PRO A 100 -6.96 9.10 -3.29
N SER A 101 -8.10 9.42 -2.68
CA SER A 101 -8.95 10.51 -3.13
C SER A 101 -8.55 11.81 -2.43
N PRO A 102 -8.42 12.93 -3.14
CA PRO A 102 -8.08 14.20 -2.50
C PRO A 102 -9.21 14.68 -1.58
N CYS A 103 -8.85 15.33 -0.47
CA CYS A 103 -9.84 15.94 0.42
C CYS A 103 -10.67 17.00 -0.32
N SER A 104 -11.99 16.92 -0.15
CA SER A 104 -12.93 17.87 -0.74
C SER A 104 -12.83 19.25 -0.08
N LEU A 105 -13.36 20.28 -0.74
CA LEU A 105 -13.37 21.63 -0.18
C LEU A 105 -14.10 21.66 1.18
N GLY A 106 -13.51 22.38 2.14
CA GLY A 106 -13.98 22.42 3.53
C GLY A 106 -13.48 21.25 4.39
N THR A 107 -12.63 20.37 3.84
CA THR A 107 -12.02 19.25 4.55
C THR A 107 -10.52 19.17 4.27
N TYR A 108 -9.75 18.67 5.23
CA TYR A 108 -8.30 18.59 5.15
C TYR A 108 -7.77 17.27 5.71
N SER A 109 -6.57 16.89 5.31
CA SER A 109 -5.84 15.75 5.86
C SER A 109 -4.40 16.17 6.15
N SER A 110 -4.11 16.45 7.41
CA SER A 110 -2.80 16.97 7.82
C SER A 110 -1.71 15.90 7.92
N CYS A 111 -2.10 14.64 8.10
CA CYS A 111 -1.18 13.52 8.32
C CYS A 111 -1.20 12.57 7.12
N MET A 112 -0.07 11.90 6.88
CA MET A 112 -0.08 10.70 6.05
C MET A 112 -0.82 9.58 6.80
N GLY A 113 -1.32 8.59 6.06
CA GLY A 113 -2.05 7.45 6.62
C GLY A 113 -3.49 7.75 7.00
N GLN A 114 -4.05 8.91 6.63
CA GLN A 114 -5.45 9.19 6.90
C GLN A 114 -6.36 8.38 5.97
N ILE A 115 -7.20 7.54 6.57
CA ILE A 115 -8.29 6.87 5.86
C ILE A 115 -9.41 7.83 5.48
N CYS A 116 -9.40 9.04 6.05
CA CYS A 116 -10.50 9.98 6.04
C CYS A 116 -10.05 11.42 6.28
N CYS A 117 -10.66 12.36 5.55
CA CYS A 117 -10.45 13.78 5.77
C CYS A 117 -11.17 14.27 7.04
N SER A 118 -10.63 15.33 7.63
CA SER A 118 -11.21 16.04 8.77
C SER A 118 -11.89 17.33 8.32
N ALA A 119 -12.99 17.72 8.98
CA ALA A 119 -13.73 18.91 8.61
C ALA A 119 -12.96 20.14 9.09
N CYS A 120 -12.93 21.18 8.27
CA CYS A 120 -12.38 22.45 8.72
C CYS A 120 -13.23 23.03 9.86
N PRO A 121 -12.59 23.55 10.92
CA PRO A 121 -13.28 24.24 12.00
C PRO A 121 -14.00 25.49 11.48
N LEU A 122 -15.03 25.92 12.21
CA LEU A 122 -15.78 27.13 11.87
C LEU A 122 -14.85 28.33 11.76
N GLY A 123 -15.08 29.20 10.76
CA GLY A 123 -14.21 30.34 10.49
C GLY A 123 -12.95 30.00 9.68
N THR A 124 -12.86 28.79 9.13
CA THR A 124 -11.77 28.38 8.23
C THR A 124 -12.29 27.71 6.96
N TYR A 125 -11.47 27.70 5.91
CA TYR A 125 -11.75 27.09 4.62
C TYR A 125 -10.48 26.46 4.02
N THR A 126 -10.65 25.52 3.09
CA THR A 126 -9.53 24.99 2.30
C THR A 126 -9.48 25.69 0.95
N PRO A 127 -8.33 26.23 0.52
CA PRO A 127 -8.23 26.96 -0.75
C PRO A 127 -8.30 26.05 -1.98
N ARG A 128 -7.95 24.76 -1.84
CA ARG A 128 -7.89 23.78 -2.94
C ARG A 128 -8.30 22.40 -2.47
N LEU A 129 -8.65 21.53 -3.42
CA LEU A 129 -8.77 20.11 -3.17
C LEU A 129 -7.43 19.55 -2.67
N GLY A 130 -7.49 18.58 -1.78
CA GLY A 130 -6.30 17.95 -1.21
C GLY A 130 -5.53 18.82 -0.24
N SER A 131 -6.18 19.78 0.41
CA SER A 131 -5.51 20.65 1.38
C SER A 131 -5.08 19.87 2.63
N ILE A 132 -3.88 20.16 3.11
CA ILE A 132 -3.33 19.59 4.36
C ILE A 132 -3.67 20.42 5.59
N GLU A 133 -4.19 21.62 5.39
CA GLU A 133 -4.50 22.58 6.44
C GLU A 133 -5.74 23.41 6.05
N CYS A 134 -6.38 24.00 7.04
CA CYS A 134 -7.45 24.98 6.85
C CYS A 134 -6.90 26.40 7.03
N LYS A 135 -7.31 27.31 6.16
CA LYS A 135 -6.95 28.73 6.23
C LYS A 135 -8.08 29.54 6.86
N ASN A 136 -7.71 30.56 7.63
CA ASN A 136 -8.69 31.49 8.20
C ASN A 136 -9.43 32.25 7.10
N CYS A 137 -10.72 32.48 7.29
CA CYS A 137 -11.49 33.37 6.43
C CYS A 137 -10.89 34.79 6.49
N PRO A 138 -10.79 35.50 5.35
CA PRO A 138 -10.44 36.91 5.38
C PRO A 138 -11.46 37.71 6.22
N ALA A 139 -10.97 38.70 6.97
CA ALA A 139 -11.79 39.49 7.88
C ALA A 139 -12.95 40.15 7.11
N GLY A 140 -14.18 39.94 7.60
CA GLY A 140 -15.40 40.46 6.99
C GLY A 140 -16.06 39.55 5.94
N ALA A 141 -15.47 38.41 5.58
CA ALA A 141 -16.07 37.44 4.66
C ALA A 141 -16.70 36.25 5.40
N GLN A 142 -17.83 35.76 4.91
CA GLN A 142 -18.43 34.50 5.37
C GLN A 142 -17.82 33.33 4.60
N CYS A 143 -17.28 32.34 5.32
CA CYS A 143 -16.80 31.12 4.68
C CYS A 143 -17.96 30.17 4.34
N PRO A 144 -17.76 29.30 3.32
CA PRO A 144 -18.65 28.17 3.09
C PRO A 144 -18.68 27.27 4.33
N LYS A 145 -19.87 26.76 4.68
CA LYS A 145 -19.99 25.74 5.73
C LYS A 145 -19.21 24.50 5.31
N SER A 146 -18.45 23.91 6.23
CA SER A 146 -17.76 22.64 5.97
C SER A 146 -18.79 21.53 5.76
N PRO A 147 -18.56 20.62 4.79
CA PRO A 147 -19.46 19.50 4.54
C PRO A 147 -19.45 18.52 5.72
N LYS A 148 -20.57 17.83 5.94
CA LYS A 148 -20.62 16.71 6.90
C LYS A 148 -19.79 15.56 6.35
N ILE A 149 -18.78 15.14 7.12
CA ILE A 149 -17.92 14.02 6.74
C ILE A 149 -18.54 12.73 7.27
N VAL A 150 -18.79 11.78 6.36
CA VAL A 150 -19.20 10.43 6.73
C VAL A 150 -18.03 9.49 6.48
N CYS A 151 -17.25 9.29 7.52
CA CYS A 151 -16.28 8.21 7.60
C CYS A 151 -16.92 7.06 8.36
N GLY A 152 -17.02 5.89 7.72
CA GLY A 152 -17.74 4.76 8.29
C GLY A 152 -17.20 4.39 9.67
N LYS A 153 -18.06 4.44 10.71
CA LYS A 153 -17.88 4.05 12.13
C LYS A 153 -16.56 4.38 12.87
N ILE A 154 -15.55 4.92 12.20
CA ILE A 154 -14.24 5.26 12.72
C ILE A 154 -14.21 6.77 12.80
N THR A 155 -14.30 7.29 14.02
CA THR A 155 -14.12 8.70 14.31
C THR A 155 -12.74 9.12 13.80
N CYS A 156 -12.67 10.07 12.86
CA CYS A 156 -11.41 10.63 12.40
C CYS A 156 -10.67 11.22 13.60
N LYS A 157 -9.61 10.55 14.06
CA LYS A 157 -8.69 11.14 15.03
C LYS A 157 -7.95 12.25 14.26
N SER A 158 -8.31 13.50 14.54
CA SER A 158 -7.61 14.71 14.09
C SER A 158 -6.22 14.86 14.72
N GLN A 159 -5.70 13.81 15.36
CA GLN A 159 -4.38 13.75 15.96
C GLN A 159 -3.51 12.84 15.10
N CYS A 160 -2.46 13.41 14.50
CA CYS A 160 -1.36 12.62 13.97
C CYS A 160 -0.81 11.78 15.11
N PHE A 161 -1.24 10.52 15.23
CA PHE A 161 -0.39 9.52 15.85
C PHE A 161 0.73 9.28 14.85
N ILE A 162 1.71 10.17 14.88
CA ILE A 162 3.05 9.85 14.41
C ILE A 162 3.38 8.59 15.20
N VAL A 163 3.50 7.46 14.52
CA VAL A 163 4.10 6.26 15.10
C VAL A 163 5.53 6.69 15.38
N GLN A 164 5.76 7.30 16.55
CA GLN A 164 7.07 7.44 17.13
C GLN A 164 7.47 6.01 17.45
N PHE A 165 8.20 5.37 16.53
CA PHE A 165 9.04 4.24 16.87
C PHE A 165 9.99 4.74 17.97
N GLN A 166 9.67 4.40 19.21
CA GLN A 166 10.62 4.35 20.33
C GLN A 166 11.23 2.95 20.32
#